data_AF-A0AAU2I4L0-F1
#
_entry.id   AF-A0AAU2I4L0-F1
#
_cell.length_a   1.000
_cell.length_b   1.000
_cell.length_c   1.000
_cell.angle_alpha   90.00
_cell.angle_beta   90.00
_cell.angle_gamma   90.00
#
_symmetry.space_group_name_H-M   'P 1'
#
loop_
_entity.id
_entity.type
_entity.pdbx_description
1 polymer ?
#
loop_
_entity_poly.entity_id
_entity_poly.type
_entity_poly.pdbx_seq_one_letter_code
_entity_poly.pdbx_strand_id
1 'polypeptide(L)'
;MQYDHPDLVANYRGNNGDGTFTNDYNFYDPSGTCATSITPCDNSGHGTHTMGTMVAKNGIGVAPNAKWIAAKGCESFQNCWEADLLAAGQWILAPTDHNGQNPRPDLAPNIVNNSWGGGQTAFYQDIVEAWNSAGIFEAFAAGNDGDGKTCSTTAAPSAQDTSYGVGAYDSTGKIASFSGFGPSPVDGSAKPNISAPGVNVRSTWPGSTYKVENGTSMATPHVAGAVGLLWSAAPSLIGNIDETRTLLNEGARDVDDTHCGGTAGMNNVWGEASSTSSPPSTRPRTPPSP
;
A
#
# COMPACT_ATOMS: atom_id res chain seq x y z
N MET A 1 10.93 -9.13 -3.51
CA MET A 1 9.85 -10.08 -3.17
C MET A 1 10.28 -11.48 -3.58
N GLN A 2 9.92 -12.53 -2.82
CA GLN A 2 10.02 -13.92 -3.28
C GLN A 2 8.89 -14.18 -4.29
N TYR A 3 9.18 -14.02 -5.58
CA TYR A 3 8.16 -14.11 -6.64
C TYR A 3 7.61 -15.53 -6.87
N ASP A 4 8.38 -16.55 -6.50
CA ASP A 4 8.04 -17.97 -6.62
C ASP A 4 7.37 -18.55 -5.36
N HIS A 5 7.03 -17.70 -4.37
CA HIS A 5 6.27 -18.14 -3.21
C HIS A 5 4.94 -18.77 -3.67
N PRO A 6 4.52 -19.95 -3.18
CA PRO A 6 3.35 -20.69 -3.67
C PRO A 6 2.06 -19.85 -3.71
N ASP A 7 1.87 -18.99 -2.72
CA ASP A 7 0.69 -18.12 -2.63
C ASP A 7 0.79 -16.81 -3.44
N LEU A 8 1.95 -16.48 -4.01
CA LEU A 8 2.19 -15.25 -4.80
C LEU A 8 2.40 -15.52 -6.29
N VAL A 9 3.01 -16.66 -6.63
CA VAL A 9 3.53 -16.95 -7.96
C VAL A 9 2.47 -16.91 -9.06
N ALA A 10 1.25 -17.36 -8.77
CA ALA A 10 0.13 -17.32 -9.74
C ALA A 10 -0.31 -15.90 -10.10
N ASN A 11 -0.04 -14.94 -9.22
CA ASN A 11 -0.41 -13.54 -9.39
C ASN A 11 0.74 -12.67 -9.88
N TYR A 12 1.98 -13.19 -9.89
CA TYR A 12 3.10 -12.44 -10.47
C TYR A 12 2.85 -12.24 -11.97
N ARG A 13 2.88 -10.99 -12.45
CA ARG A 13 2.59 -10.69 -13.86
C ARG A 13 3.63 -11.31 -14.80
N GLY A 14 4.87 -11.46 -14.34
CA GLY A 14 5.95 -12.08 -15.10
C GLY A 14 5.92 -13.61 -15.14
N ASN A 15 4.93 -14.27 -14.54
CA ASN A 15 4.78 -15.73 -14.62
C ASN A 15 4.10 -16.14 -15.94
N ASN A 16 4.81 -16.88 -16.79
CA ASN A 16 4.31 -17.33 -18.10
C ASN A 16 3.37 -18.56 -18.02
N GLY A 17 3.26 -19.19 -16.85
CA GLY A 17 2.39 -20.34 -16.62
C GLY A 17 2.95 -21.70 -17.02
N ASP A 18 4.17 -21.74 -17.58
CA ASP A 18 4.87 -22.95 -18.02
C ASP A 18 6.11 -23.27 -17.15
N GLY A 19 6.26 -22.58 -16.02
CA GLY A 19 7.41 -22.66 -15.14
C GLY A 19 8.55 -21.68 -15.50
N THR A 20 8.38 -20.88 -16.56
CA THR A 20 9.31 -19.80 -16.92
C THR A 20 8.79 -18.43 -16.48
N PHE A 21 9.71 -17.46 -16.40
CA PHE A 21 9.42 -16.10 -15.97
C PHE A 21 10.00 -15.05 -16.92
N THR A 22 9.24 -13.97 -17.14
CA THR A 22 9.65 -12.78 -17.87
C THR A 22 9.64 -11.59 -16.93
N ASN A 23 10.82 -11.06 -16.65
CA ASN A 23 10.98 -9.99 -15.66
C ASN A 23 11.06 -8.59 -16.28
N ASP A 24 11.27 -8.49 -17.60
CA ASP A 24 11.09 -7.24 -18.34
C ASP A 24 9.72 -6.65 -18.03
N TYR A 25 9.67 -5.36 -17.69
CA TYR A 25 8.47 -4.63 -17.28
C TYR A 25 7.79 -5.13 -15.99
N ASN A 26 8.29 -6.18 -15.34
CA ASN A 26 7.65 -6.82 -14.19
C ASN A 26 8.47 -6.74 -12.91
N PHE A 27 9.76 -6.40 -13.02
CA PHE A 27 10.66 -6.23 -11.90
C PHE A 27 11.69 -5.14 -12.17
N TYR A 28 12.00 -4.37 -11.13
CA TYR A 28 13.05 -3.37 -11.17
C TYR A 28 13.82 -3.35 -9.85
N ASP A 29 15.15 -3.35 -9.93
CA ASP A 29 16.08 -3.24 -8.80
C ASP A 29 17.13 -2.16 -9.12
N PRO A 30 16.92 -0.90 -8.70
CA PRO A 30 17.87 0.18 -8.94
C PRO A 30 19.23 -0.04 -8.24
N SER A 31 19.27 -0.80 -7.14
CA SER A 31 20.52 -1.04 -6.42
C SER A 31 21.37 -2.15 -7.05
N GLY A 32 20.74 -3.04 -7.81
CA GLY A 32 21.37 -4.22 -8.40
C GLY A 32 21.84 -5.26 -7.38
N THR A 33 21.29 -5.26 -6.16
CA THR A 33 21.71 -6.15 -5.07
C THR A 33 21.20 -7.57 -5.22
N CYS A 34 20.11 -7.79 -5.97
CA CYS A 34 19.65 -9.14 -6.28
C CYS A 34 20.74 -9.94 -7.04
N ALA A 35 20.86 -11.24 -6.70
CA ALA A 35 21.90 -12.13 -7.26
C ALA A 35 21.97 -12.10 -8.80
N THR A 36 20.84 -11.84 -9.44
CA THR A 36 20.77 -11.29 -10.79
C THR A 36 19.88 -10.05 -10.74
N SER A 37 20.33 -8.93 -11.29
CA SER A 37 19.56 -7.66 -11.29
C SER A 37 18.19 -7.77 -11.98
N ILE A 38 17.98 -8.82 -12.77
CA ILE A 38 16.76 -9.06 -13.52
C ILE A 38 15.78 -10.01 -12.84
N THR A 39 16.12 -10.64 -11.71
CA THR A 39 15.22 -11.62 -11.04
C THR A 39 14.77 -11.08 -9.69
N PRO A 40 13.45 -11.06 -9.40
CA PRO A 40 12.97 -10.59 -8.12
C PRO A 40 13.60 -11.38 -6.97
N CYS A 41 14.13 -10.67 -5.99
CA CYS A 41 14.64 -11.25 -4.76
C CYS A 41 14.08 -10.51 -3.54
N ASP A 42 14.09 -11.17 -2.39
CA ASP A 42 13.80 -10.53 -1.10
C ASP A 42 14.80 -10.98 -0.06
N ASN A 43 15.73 -10.09 0.26
CA ASN A 43 16.78 -10.28 1.23
C ASN A 43 16.38 -9.81 2.65
N SER A 44 15.16 -9.27 2.82
CA SER A 44 14.67 -8.73 4.10
C SER A 44 13.41 -9.45 4.62
N GLY A 45 12.62 -10.04 3.74
CA GLY A 45 11.33 -10.67 3.99
C GLY A 45 10.13 -9.71 4.01
N HIS A 46 10.38 -8.42 4.22
CA HIS A 46 9.36 -7.38 4.31
C HIS A 46 8.54 -7.23 3.01
N GLY A 47 9.20 -7.24 1.85
CA GLY A 47 8.51 -7.10 0.57
C GLY A 47 7.60 -8.30 0.28
N THR A 48 8.04 -9.51 0.61
CA THR A 48 7.22 -10.74 0.49
C THR A 48 6.04 -10.70 1.45
N HIS A 49 6.23 -10.20 2.68
CA HIS A 49 5.15 -10.07 3.66
C HIS A 49 4.09 -9.07 3.20
N THR A 50 4.49 -7.88 2.80
CA THR A 50 3.57 -6.82 2.38
C THR A 50 2.83 -7.19 1.09
N MET A 51 3.52 -7.78 0.11
CA MET A 51 2.88 -8.31 -1.10
C MET A 51 1.88 -9.41 -0.76
N GLY A 52 2.21 -10.29 0.19
CA GLY A 52 1.29 -11.33 0.65
C GLY A 52 0.01 -10.78 1.24
N THR A 53 0.10 -9.77 2.10
CA THR A 53 -1.07 -9.13 2.72
C THR A 53 -1.98 -8.50 1.66
N MET A 54 -1.39 -8.03 0.56
CA MET A 54 -2.14 -7.42 -0.53
C MET A 54 -2.80 -8.45 -1.45
N VAL A 55 -2.05 -9.46 -1.93
CA VAL A 55 -2.49 -10.30 -3.08
C VAL A 55 -2.27 -11.80 -2.92
N ALA A 56 -1.76 -12.30 -1.79
CA ALA A 56 -1.57 -13.75 -1.63
C ALA A 56 -2.90 -14.52 -1.72
N LYS A 57 -2.82 -15.74 -2.27
CA LYS A 57 -3.92 -16.70 -2.28
C LYS A 57 -4.21 -17.25 -0.87
N ASN A 58 -5.11 -18.22 -0.80
CA ASN A 58 -5.35 -19.06 0.38
C ASN A 58 -5.78 -18.29 1.65
N GLY A 59 -6.54 -17.21 1.46
CA GLY A 59 -7.13 -16.42 2.56
C GLY A 59 -6.15 -15.50 3.28
N ILE A 60 -5.00 -15.21 2.66
CA ILE A 60 -3.99 -14.29 3.21
C ILE A 60 -4.16 -12.89 2.65
N GLY A 61 -4.16 -12.75 1.31
CA GLY A 61 -4.26 -11.46 0.66
C GLY A 61 -5.67 -10.91 0.66
N VAL A 62 -5.79 -9.59 0.77
CA VAL A 62 -7.07 -8.88 0.65
C VAL A 62 -7.64 -8.98 -0.78
N ALA A 63 -6.81 -8.81 -1.80
CA ALA A 63 -7.17 -8.91 -3.22
C ALA A 63 -6.46 -10.09 -3.90
N PRO A 64 -6.84 -11.35 -3.59
CA PRO A 64 -6.08 -12.54 -3.99
C PRO A 64 -6.08 -12.82 -5.49
N ASN A 65 -6.80 -12.05 -6.32
CA ASN A 65 -6.84 -12.21 -7.77
C ASN A 65 -6.16 -11.05 -8.52
N ALA A 66 -5.69 -10.01 -7.81
CA ALA A 66 -4.92 -8.94 -8.43
C ALA A 66 -3.57 -9.47 -8.90
N LYS A 67 -3.10 -8.98 -10.06
CA LYS A 67 -1.74 -9.24 -10.54
C LYS A 67 -0.76 -8.26 -9.90
N TRP A 68 0.50 -8.66 -9.77
CA TRP A 68 1.52 -7.82 -9.15
C TRP A 68 2.83 -7.77 -9.95
N ILE A 69 3.52 -6.65 -9.79
CA ILE A 69 4.91 -6.36 -10.19
C ILE A 69 5.65 -5.77 -9.00
N ALA A 70 6.97 -5.62 -9.09
CA ALA A 70 7.76 -5.08 -7.98
C ALA A 70 8.89 -4.16 -8.43
N ALA A 71 9.00 -3.01 -7.79
CA ALA A 71 10.20 -2.17 -7.82
C ALA A 71 10.84 -2.19 -6.43
N LYS A 72 12.09 -2.61 -6.33
CA LYS A 72 12.83 -2.79 -5.09
C LYS A 72 13.55 -1.48 -4.71
N GLY A 73 12.79 -0.54 -4.15
CA GLY A 73 13.36 0.74 -3.69
C GLY A 73 14.10 0.68 -2.34
N CYS A 74 14.06 -0.47 -1.65
CA CYS A 74 14.72 -0.68 -0.37
C CYS A 74 15.54 -1.97 -0.37
N GLU A 75 16.76 -1.87 0.16
CA GLU A 75 17.67 -2.99 0.33
C GLU A 75 17.48 -3.75 1.63
N SER A 76 17.07 -3.07 2.68
CA SER A 76 16.71 -3.67 3.96
C SER A 76 15.76 -2.73 4.69
N PHE A 77 15.22 -3.17 5.83
CA PHE A 77 14.36 -2.36 6.69
C PHE A 77 14.88 -0.95 7.02
N GLN A 78 16.20 -0.73 7.01
CA GLN A 78 16.82 0.56 7.34
C GLN A 78 17.61 1.17 6.17
N ASN A 79 17.53 0.55 4.99
CA ASN A 79 18.33 0.96 3.85
C ASN A 79 17.43 1.16 2.64
N CYS A 80 16.88 2.37 2.51
CA CYS A 80 16.12 2.84 1.37
C CYS A 80 16.75 4.15 0.91
N TRP A 81 17.61 4.11 -0.10
CA TRP A 81 18.24 5.33 -0.60
C TRP A 81 17.21 6.16 -1.38
N GLU A 82 17.21 7.47 -1.15
CA GLU A 82 16.29 8.39 -1.84
C GLU A 82 16.39 8.24 -3.38
N ALA A 83 17.59 8.07 -3.91
CA ALA A 83 17.81 7.85 -5.34
C ALA A 83 17.15 6.57 -5.86
N ASP A 84 17.23 5.47 -5.10
CA ASP A 84 16.62 4.18 -5.46
C ASP A 84 15.10 4.25 -5.38
N LEU A 85 14.56 4.92 -4.35
CA LEU A 85 13.13 5.16 -4.22
C LEU A 85 12.60 6.00 -5.39
N LEU A 86 13.30 7.08 -5.77
CA LEU A 86 12.92 7.94 -6.89
C LEU A 86 12.99 7.18 -8.22
N ALA A 87 14.05 6.40 -8.44
CA ALA A 87 14.19 5.58 -9.64
C ALA A 87 13.08 4.52 -9.74
N ALA A 88 12.76 3.85 -8.63
CA ALA A 88 11.62 2.93 -8.53
C ALA A 88 10.29 3.65 -8.81
N GLY A 89 10.13 4.86 -8.28
CA GLY A 89 8.97 5.73 -8.49
C GLY A 89 8.73 6.05 -9.97
N GLN A 90 9.79 6.45 -10.66
CA GLN A 90 9.79 6.73 -12.08
C GLN A 90 9.52 5.47 -12.92
N TRP A 91 10.12 4.33 -12.56
CA TRP A 91 9.89 3.07 -13.26
C TRP A 91 8.43 2.62 -13.15
N ILE A 92 7.77 2.87 -12.02
CA ILE A 92 6.34 2.53 -11.83
C ILE A 92 5.43 3.30 -12.81
N LEU A 93 5.76 4.55 -13.15
CA LEU A 93 5.01 5.33 -14.15
C LEU A 93 5.10 4.71 -15.55
N ALA A 94 6.27 4.19 -15.91
CA ALA A 94 6.52 3.63 -17.23
C ALA A 94 7.56 2.51 -17.15
N PRO A 95 7.15 1.28 -16.80
CA PRO A 95 8.06 0.15 -16.70
C PRO A 95 8.89 -0.01 -17.97
N THR A 96 10.18 -0.27 -17.79
CA THR A 96 11.15 -0.54 -18.87
C THR A 96 11.49 -2.03 -18.95
N ASP A 97 12.16 -2.42 -20.02
CA ASP A 97 12.89 -3.69 -20.06
C ASP A 97 14.12 -3.65 -19.12
N HIS A 98 14.80 -4.78 -18.97
CA HIS A 98 16.00 -4.91 -18.13
C HIS A 98 17.19 -4.04 -18.55
N ASN A 99 17.19 -3.50 -19.78
CA ASN A 99 18.23 -2.59 -20.23
C ASN A 99 17.90 -1.13 -19.90
N GLY A 100 16.79 -0.87 -19.19
CA GLY A 100 16.31 0.47 -18.91
C GLY A 100 15.73 1.16 -20.16
N GLN A 101 15.35 0.39 -21.18
CA GLN A 101 14.85 0.91 -22.46
C GLN A 101 13.36 0.58 -22.64
N ASN A 102 12.78 1.15 -23.70
CA ASN A 102 11.40 0.87 -24.12
C ASN A 102 10.36 1.09 -23.01
N PRO A 103 10.24 2.29 -22.43
CA PRO A 103 9.28 2.57 -21.37
C PRO A 103 7.83 2.32 -21.83
N ARG A 104 7.03 1.65 -20.99
CA ARG A 104 5.66 1.22 -21.29
C ARG A 104 4.67 1.68 -20.20
N PRO A 105 4.13 2.92 -20.29
CA PRO A 105 3.10 3.40 -19.36
C PRO A 105 1.84 2.52 -19.33
N ASP A 106 1.50 1.84 -20.42
CA ASP A 106 0.38 0.91 -20.48
C ASP A 106 0.60 -0.38 -19.67
N LEU A 107 1.82 -0.61 -19.19
CA LEU A 107 2.19 -1.68 -18.26
C LEU A 107 2.38 -1.16 -16.83
N ALA A 108 2.06 0.10 -16.53
CA ALA A 108 2.06 0.61 -15.16
C ALA A 108 1.05 -0.16 -14.28
N PRO A 109 1.31 -0.29 -12.96
CA PRO A 109 0.33 -0.87 -12.05
C PRO A 109 -0.81 0.13 -11.81
N ASN A 110 -1.98 -0.38 -11.46
CA ASN A 110 -3.11 0.45 -11.05
C ASN A 110 -2.95 1.01 -9.63
N ILE A 111 -2.30 0.22 -8.75
CA ILE A 111 -2.21 0.49 -7.32
C ILE A 111 -0.78 0.18 -6.85
N VAL A 112 -0.23 1.04 -5.98
CA VAL A 112 1.13 0.90 -5.43
C VAL A 112 1.08 0.95 -3.90
N ASN A 113 1.63 -0.09 -3.28
CA ASN A 113 1.83 -0.14 -1.83
C ASN A 113 3.25 0.30 -1.48
N ASN A 114 3.38 1.33 -0.66
CA ASN A 114 4.64 1.86 -0.16
C ASN A 114 4.73 1.70 1.36
N SER A 115 5.14 0.51 1.79
CA SER A 115 5.36 0.17 3.21
C SER A 115 6.70 0.69 3.74
N TRP A 116 7.04 1.93 3.41
CA TRP A 116 8.27 2.61 3.81
C TRP A 116 7.94 4.08 4.06
N GLY A 117 8.84 4.77 4.76
CA GLY A 117 8.74 6.19 5.03
C GLY A 117 9.99 6.66 5.77
N GLY A 118 10.18 7.97 5.84
CA GLY A 118 11.30 8.57 6.54
C GLY A 118 11.26 10.09 6.51
N GLY A 119 11.87 10.70 7.52
CA GLY A 119 12.00 12.14 7.61
C GLY A 119 10.66 12.90 7.71
N GLN A 120 10.79 14.23 7.76
CA GLN A 120 9.67 15.17 7.78
C GLN A 120 9.92 16.20 6.67
N THR A 121 9.82 15.76 5.41
CA THR A 121 10.16 16.54 4.23
C THR A 121 9.10 16.38 3.13
N ALA A 122 9.16 17.23 2.10
CA ALA A 122 8.37 17.08 0.87
C ALA A 122 8.97 16.03 -0.10
N PHE A 123 9.91 15.18 0.37
CA PHE A 123 10.50 14.14 -0.46
C PHE A 123 9.42 13.26 -1.07
N TYR A 124 9.58 12.91 -2.36
CA TYR A 124 8.67 12.07 -3.13
C TYR A 124 7.36 12.70 -3.60
N GLN A 125 7.06 13.95 -3.21
CA GLN A 125 5.80 14.62 -3.59
C GLN A 125 5.57 14.64 -5.11
N ASP A 126 6.60 14.99 -5.89
CA ASP A 126 6.51 15.02 -7.36
C ASP A 126 6.18 13.64 -7.97
N ILE A 127 6.68 12.55 -7.38
CA ILE A 127 6.36 11.18 -7.82
C ILE A 127 4.89 10.87 -7.51
N VAL A 128 4.42 11.23 -6.32
CA VAL A 128 3.03 11.04 -5.89
C VAL A 128 2.06 11.81 -6.80
N GLU A 129 2.37 13.06 -7.11
CA GLU A 129 1.57 13.88 -8.03
C GLU A 129 1.56 13.30 -9.45
N ALA A 130 2.69 12.77 -9.93
CA ALA A 130 2.78 12.11 -11.21
C ALA A 130 1.96 10.79 -11.25
N TRP A 131 2.02 9.98 -10.20
CA TRP A 131 1.21 8.76 -10.06
C TRP A 131 -0.29 9.08 -10.05
N ASN A 132 -0.70 10.05 -9.23
CA ASN A 132 -2.08 10.49 -9.17
C ASN A 132 -2.59 10.98 -10.54
N SER A 133 -1.78 11.78 -11.23
CA SER A 133 -2.10 12.28 -12.59
C SER A 133 -2.18 11.17 -13.64
N ALA A 134 -1.44 10.07 -13.44
CA ALA A 134 -1.49 8.88 -14.30
C ALA A 134 -2.63 7.91 -13.93
N GLY A 135 -3.41 8.20 -12.88
CA GLY A 135 -4.46 7.30 -12.39
C GLY A 135 -3.92 6.09 -11.64
N ILE A 136 -2.75 6.21 -11.02
CA ILE A 136 -2.14 5.19 -10.17
C ILE A 136 -2.42 5.56 -8.72
N PHE A 137 -3.15 4.71 -8.00
CA PHE A 137 -3.42 4.93 -6.58
C PHE A 137 -2.24 4.47 -5.72
N GLU A 138 -1.76 5.32 -4.83
CA GLU A 138 -0.67 5.05 -3.91
C GLU A 138 -1.13 5.05 -2.45
N ALA A 139 -0.63 4.09 -1.67
CA ALA A 139 -0.80 4.08 -0.22
C ALA A 139 0.57 4.02 0.46
N PHE A 140 0.76 4.83 1.50
CA PHE A 140 1.99 4.90 2.29
C PHE A 140 1.77 4.51 3.76
N ALA A 141 2.79 3.93 4.37
CA ALA A 141 2.79 3.66 5.80
C ALA A 141 2.95 4.96 6.60
N ALA A 142 2.08 5.17 7.60
CA ALA A 142 2.12 6.38 8.42
C ALA A 142 3.41 6.54 9.26
N GLY A 143 4.15 5.46 9.49
CA GLY A 143 5.34 5.43 10.35
C GLY A 143 5.15 4.56 11.58
N ASN A 144 6.26 4.20 12.25
CA ASN A 144 6.26 3.28 13.39
C ASN A 144 6.97 3.86 14.64
N ASP A 145 7.21 5.17 14.66
CA ASP A 145 7.94 5.86 15.74
C ASP A 145 7.01 6.51 16.78
N GLY A 146 5.72 6.17 16.75
CA GLY A 146 4.75 6.61 17.74
C GLY A 146 4.95 5.97 19.11
N ASP A 147 4.37 6.60 20.14
CA ASP A 147 4.29 6.09 21.52
C ASP A 147 2.84 5.98 22.03
N GLY A 148 1.87 6.19 21.13
CA GLY A 148 0.43 6.17 21.41
C GLY A 148 -0.08 7.44 22.08
N LYS A 149 0.72 8.51 22.12
CA LYS A 149 0.37 9.78 22.79
C LYS A 149 0.87 11.01 22.05
N THR A 150 2.07 10.93 21.48
CA THR A 150 2.76 12.03 20.83
C THR A 150 2.21 12.24 19.43
N CYS A 151 1.74 13.45 19.18
CA CYS A 151 1.18 13.88 17.91
C CYS A 151 2.26 14.33 16.94
N SER A 152 1.90 14.48 15.66
CA SER A 152 2.81 14.89 14.57
C SER A 152 4.03 13.96 14.42
N THR A 153 3.76 12.65 14.48
CA THR A 153 4.75 11.56 14.39
C THR A 153 4.69 10.81 13.06
N THR A 154 3.85 11.22 12.11
CA THR A 154 3.84 10.63 10.76
C THR A 154 5.11 10.95 9.96
N ALA A 155 5.54 10.03 9.11
CA ALA A 155 6.73 10.21 8.26
C ALA A 155 6.36 10.51 6.79
N ALA A 156 7.24 11.22 6.08
CA ALA A 156 7.10 11.37 4.63
C ALA A 156 7.33 10.02 3.92
N PRO A 157 6.68 9.76 2.76
CA PRO A 157 5.71 10.63 2.08
C PRO A 157 4.31 10.62 2.72
N SER A 158 3.97 9.64 3.57
CA SER A 158 2.64 9.52 4.17
C SER A 158 2.14 10.77 4.91
N ALA A 159 3.04 11.60 5.42
CA ALA A 159 2.72 12.86 6.07
C ALA A 159 2.20 13.94 5.09
N GLN A 160 2.48 13.85 3.79
CA GLN A 160 2.09 14.88 2.82
C GLN A 160 0.60 14.78 2.48
N ASP A 161 -0.07 15.92 2.36
CA ASP A 161 -1.49 16.00 1.99
C ASP A 161 -1.81 15.21 0.71
N THR A 162 -0.93 15.31 -0.29
CA THR A 162 -1.06 14.63 -1.59
C THR A 162 -1.00 13.11 -1.51
N SER A 163 -0.43 12.53 -0.45
CA SER A 163 -0.26 11.08 -0.27
C SER A 163 -1.40 10.45 0.55
N TYR A 164 -1.79 9.22 0.22
CA TYR A 164 -2.74 8.47 1.04
C TYR A 164 -2.03 7.67 2.15
N GLY A 165 -2.07 8.17 3.37
CA GLY A 165 -1.38 7.61 4.54
C GLY A 165 -2.21 6.62 5.34
N VAL A 166 -1.57 5.54 5.84
CA VAL A 166 -2.26 4.44 6.54
C VAL A 166 -1.68 4.19 7.93
N GLY A 167 -2.51 4.38 8.96
CA GLY A 167 -2.24 4.03 10.36
C GLY A 167 -2.49 2.55 10.67
N ALA A 168 -2.07 2.09 11.85
CA ALA A 168 -2.15 0.68 12.25
C ALA A 168 -2.99 0.47 13.51
N TYR A 169 -3.87 -0.53 13.49
CA TYR A 169 -4.61 -1.00 14.66
C TYR A 169 -4.51 -2.53 14.85
N ASP A 170 -4.91 -3.01 16.03
CA ASP A 170 -4.93 -4.43 16.39
C ASP A 170 -6.30 -5.12 16.24
N SER A 171 -6.34 -6.44 16.37
CA SER A 171 -7.57 -7.22 16.22
C SER A 171 -8.66 -6.91 17.26
N THR A 172 -8.36 -6.15 18.32
CA THR A 172 -9.34 -5.67 19.30
C THR A 172 -9.94 -4.32 18.91
N GLY A 173 -9.51 -3.73 17.80
CA GLY A 173 -9.93 -2.41 17.35
C GLY A 173 -9.27 -1.29 18.15
N LYS A 174 -8.05 -1.52 18.65
CA LYS A 174 -7.24 -0.52 19.34
C LYS A 174 -6.11 -0.04 18.45
N ILE A 175 -5.89 1.28 18.39
CA ILE A 175 -4.78 1.86 17.65
C ILE A 175 -3.45 1.34 18.22
N ALA A 176 -2.52 1.00 17.33
CA ALA A 176 -1.21 0.53 17.71
C ALA A 176 -0.41 1.69 18.30
N SER A 177 0.26 1.48 19.44
CA SER A 177 1.03 2.56 20.08
C SER A 177 2.14 3.09 19.19
N PHE A 178 2.71 2.27 18.30
CA PHE A 178 3.75 2.70 17.37
C PHE A 178 3.22 3.49 16.17
N SER A 179 1.91 3.49 15.91
CA SER A 179 1.36 4.14 14.71
C SER A 179 1.65 5.63 14.72
N GLY A 180 2.11 6.16 13.58
CA GLY A 180 2.29 7.61 13.41
C GLY A 180 0.94 8.34 13.45
N PHE A 181 0.88 9.44 14.18
CA PHE A 181 -0.28 10.32 14.33
C PHE A 181 -0.04 11.69 13.74
N GLY A 182 -1.10 12.30 13.21
CA GLY A 182 -1.10 13.68 12.76
C GLY A 182 -1.17 14.67 13.92
N PRO A 183 -1.46 15.96 13.63
CA PRO A 183 -1.49 16.52 12.28
C PRO A 183 -0.12 16.37 11.62
N SER A 184 -0.08 16.38 10.29
CA SER A 184 1.16 16.21 9.54
C SER A 184 2.24 17.19 10.03
N PRO A 185 3.46 16.69 10.36
CA PRO A 185 4.58 17.56 10.66
C PRO A 185 5.12 18.29 9.42
N VAL A 186 4.67 17.94 8.21
CA VAL A 186 5.13 18.54 6.94
C VAL A 186 4.29 19.75 6.54
N ASP A 187 2.96 19.65 6.61
CA ASP A 187 2.04 20.67 6.09
C ASP A 187 0.83 20.95 6.99
N GLY A 188 0.71 20.25 8.13
CA GLY A 188 -0.40 20.41 9.07
C GLY A 188 -1.72 19.74 8.64
N SER A 189 -1.75 19.02 7.50
CA SER A 189 -2.92 18.24 7.06
C SER A 189 -3.30 17.15 8.07
N ALA A 190 -4.55 16.70 8.01
CA ALA A 190 -5.01 15.59 8.85
C ALA A 190 -4.42 14.27 8.36
N LYS A 191 -3.72 13.55 9.24
CA LYS A 191 -3.10 12.24 8.97
C LYS A 191 -3.25 11.31 10.17
N PRO A 192 -3.24 9.97 9.98
CA PRO A 192 -3.27 9.27 8.70
C PRO A 192 -4.59 9.53 7.95
N ASN A 193 -4.70 9.14 6.67
CA ASN A 193 -5.97 9.25 5.95
C ASN A 193 -6.99 8.26 6.49
N ILE A 194 -6.56 7.01 6.72
CA ILE A 194 -7.33 5.96 7.43
C ILE A 194 -6.38 5.05 8.20
N SER A 195 -6.92 4.16 9.03
CA SER A 195 -6.14 3.11 9.69
C SER A 195 -6.64 1.72 9.30
N ALA A 196 -5.74 0.74 9.30
CA ALA A 196 -6.02 -0.65 8.91
C ALA A 196 -5.32 -1.66 9.85
N PRO A 197 -5.63 -2.97 9.76
CA PRO A 197 -4.98 -3.98 10.61
C PRO A 197 -3.47 -4.01 10.39
N GLY A 198 -2.70 -3.69 11.43
CA GLY A 198 -1.24 -3.61 11.37
C GLY A 198 -0.52 -4.32 12.52
N VAL A 199 -1.24 -4.95 13.44
CA VAL A 199 -0.67 -5.69 14.59
C VAL A 199 -1.00 -7.18 14.46
N ASN A 200 0.01 -8.02 14.66
CA ASN A 200 -0.04 -9.47 14.54
C ASN A 200 -0.56 -9.94 13.16
N VAL A 201 -0.12 -9.29 12.09
CA VAL A 201 -0.54 -9.62 10.72
C VAL A 201 0.28 -10.80 10.20
N ARG A 202 -0.39 -11.93 9.96
CA ARG A 202 0.21 -13.11 9.33
C ARG A 202 0.22 -12.95 7.81
N SER A 203 1.38 -13.12 7.19
CA SER A 203 1.53 -13.09 5.73
C SER A 203 2.66 -14.00 5.24
N THR A 204 2.86 -14.05 3.92
CA THR A 204 3.92 -14.82 3.24
C THR A 204 5.31 -14.33 3.63
N TRP A 205 6.28 -15.22 3.67
CA TRP A 205 7.66 -14.92 4.05
C TRP A 205 8.65 -15.74 3.21
N PRO A 206 9.89 -15.25 2.97
CA PRO A 206 10.88 -16.00 2.23
C PRO A 206 11.09 -17.43 2.70
N GLY A 207 11.43 -18.31 1.76
CA GLY A 207 11.52 -19.74 1.98
C GLY A 207 10.17 -20.47 1.90
N SER A 208 9.17 -19.86 1.24
CA SER A 208 7.81 -20.41 1.13
C SER A 208 7.16 -20.65 2.51
N THR A 209 7.41 -19.73 3.44
CA THR A 209 6.93 -19.79 4.83
C THR A 209 5.97 -18.64 5.12
N TYR A 210 5.54 -18.52 6.38
CA TYR A 210 4.66 -17.43 6.82
C TYR A 210 5.20 -16.82 8.10
N LYS A 211 4.99 -15.52 8.27
CA LYS A 211 5.43 -14.79 9.46
C LYS A 211 4.37 -13.82 9.93
N VAL A 212 4.31 -13.64 11.24
CA VAL A 212 3.50 -12.61 11.90
C VAL A 212 4.38 -11.39 12.12
N GLU A 213 3.93 -10.24 11.65
CA GLU A 213 4.65 -8.96 11.77
C GLU A 213 3.73 -7.86 12.31
N ASN A 214 4.35 -6.78 12.77
CA ASN A 214 3.68 -5.58 13.25
C ASN A 214 4.23 -4.36 12.50
N GLY A 215 3.36 -3.43 12.14
CA GLY A 215 3.74 -2.14 11.58
C GLY A 215 2.62 -1.51 10.76
N THR A 216 2.69 -0.20 10.57
CA THR A 216 1.93 0.49 9.52
C THR A 216 2.28 -0.07 8.14
N SER A 217 3.51 -0.59 7.97
CA SER A 217 3.92 -1.44 6.84
C SER A 217 2.95 -2.58 6.52
N MET A 218 2.31 -3.18 7.52
CA MET A 218 1.36 -4.29 7.36
C MET A 218 -0.07 -3.78 7.18
N ALA A 219 -0.37 -2.59 7.69
CA ALA A 219 -1.66 -1.93 7.51
C ALA A 219 -1.84 -1.41 6.06
N THR A 220 -0.82 -0.75 5.50
CA THR A 220 -0.84 -0.19 4.14
C THR A 220 -1.28 -1.19 3.05
N PRO A 221 -0.76 -2.43 2.98
CA PRO A 221 -1.17 -3.37 1.94
C PRO A 221 -2.61 -3.87 2.09
N HIS A 222 -3.23 -3.77 3.28
CA HIS A 222 -4.66 -4.01 3.41
C HIS A 222 -5.48 -2.96 2.66
N VAL A 223 -5.10 -1.68 2.76
CA VAL A 223 -5.77 -0.58 2.06
C VAL A 223 -5.54 -0.68 0.56
N ALA A 224 -4.31 -0.93 0.12
CA ALA A 224 -4.02 -1.14 -1.29
C ALA A 224 -4.82 -2.33 -1.88
N GLY A 225 -4.93 -3.43 -1.13
CA GLY A 225 -5.80 -4.55 -1.50
C GLY A 225 -7.28 -4.19 -1.52
N ALA A 226 -7.76 -3.39 -0.57
CA ALA A 226 -9.15 -2.92 -0.54
C ALA A 226 -9.49 -2.07 -1.77
N VAL A 227 -8.57 -1.21 -2.24
CA VAL A 227 -8.74 -0.49 -3.52
C VAL A 227 -8.79 -1.46 -4.69
N GLY A 228 -7.97 -2.52 -4.69
CA GLY A 228 -8.03 -3.56 -5.71
C GLY A 228 -9.39 -4.25 -5.78
N LEU A 229 -10.01 -4.52 -4.62
CA LEU A 229 -11.38 -5.05 -4.56
C LEU A 229 -12.42 -4.02 -5.03
N LEU A 230 -12.31 -2.76 -4.58
CA LEU A 230 -13.21 -1.69 -4.99
C LEU A 230 -13.22 -1.51 -6.51
N TRP A 231 -12.03 -1.42 -7.12
CA TRP A 231 -11.87 -1.25 -8.56
C TRP A 231 -12.27 -2.50 -9.34
N SER A 232 -12.13 -3.70 -8.76
CA SER A 232 -12.69 -4.92 -9.36
C SER A 232 -14.22 -4.93 -9.36
N ALA A 233 -14.85 -4.36 -8.33
CA ALA A 233 -16.31 -4.31 -8.22
C ALA A 233 -16.93 -3.16 -9.02
N ALA A 234 -16.21 -2.04 -9.14
CA ALA A 234 -16.61 -0.85 -9.89
C ALA A 234 -15.46 -0.38 -10.81
N PRO A 235 -15.25 -1.02 -11.97
CA PRO A 235 -14.14 -0.70 -12.88
C PRO A 235 -14.10 0.74 -13.39
N SER A 236 -15.23 1.46 -13.35
CA SER A 236 -15.29 2.89 -13.68
C SER A 236 -14.50 3.79 -12.73
N LEU A 237 -14.08 3.27 -11.57
CA LEU A 237 -13.23 3.99 -10.60
C LEU A 237 -11.74 3.84 -10.88
N ILE A 238 -11.33 2.93 -11.78
CA ILE A 238 -9.91 2.73 -12.10
C ILE A 238 -9.32 4.04 -12.61
N GLY A 239 -8.34 4.56 -11.88
CA GLY A 239 -7.67 5.83 -12.17
C GLY A 239 -8.39 7.10 -11.72
N ASN A 240 -9.60 6.99 -11.15
CA ASN A 240 -10.26 8.12 -10.49
C ASN A 240 -9.84 8.17 -9.03
N ILE A 241 -8.70 8.84 -8.77
CA ILE A 241 -8.06 8.81 -7.45
C ILE A 241 -8.90 9.54 -6.40
N ASP A 242 -9.42 10.72 -6.70
CA ASP A 242 -10.19 11.52 -5.74
C ASP A 242 -11.44 10.78 -5.26
N GLU A 243 -12.23 10.25 -6.20
CA GLU A 243 -13.43 9.47 -5.86
C GLU A 243 -13.08 8.19 -5.09
N THR A 244 -11.96 7.55 -5.44
CA THR A 244 -11.47 6.37 -4.70
C THR A 244 -11.14 6.72 -3.26
N ARG A 245 -10.45 7.85 -3.01
CA ARG A 245 -10.13 8.33 -1.66
C ARG A 245 -11.40 8.66 -0.87
N THR A 246 -12.36 9.35 -1.49
CA THR A 246 -13.66 9.65 -0.87
C THR A 246 -14.37 8.37 -0.44
N LEU A 247 -14.50 7.38 -1.33
CA LEU A 247 -15.19 6.12 -1.02
C LEU A 247 -14.47 5.29 0.06
N LEU A 248 -13.14 5.33 0.11
CA LEU A 248 -12.39 4.70 1.20
C LEU A 248 -12.68 5.36 2.55
N ASN A 249 -12.65 6.69 2.59
CA ASN A 249 -12.90 7.45 3.82
C ASN A 249 -14.35 7.25 4.27
N GLU A 250 -15.32 7.33 3.36
CA GLU A 250 -16.74 7.11 3.69
C GLU A 250 -17.04 5.66 4.13
N GLY A 251 -16.32 4.69 3.57
CA GLY A 251 -16.45 3.28 3.91
C GLY A 251 -15.73 2.89 5.21
N ALA A 252 -14.86 3.74 5.75
CA ALA A 252 -14.15 3.50 6.99
C ALA A 252 -15.10 3.59 8.20
N ARG A 253 -14.79 2.79 9.23
CA ARG A 253 -15.51 2.86 10.51
C ARG A 253 -14.97 4.02 11.33
N ASP A 254 -15.87 4.90 11.75
CA ASP A 254 -15.54 6.00 12.64
C ASP A 254 -15.13 5.52 14.05
N VAL A 255 -14.04 6.10 14.56
CA VAL A 255 -13.49 5.86 15.90
C VAL A 255 -13.06 7.19 16.47
N ASP A 256 -13.79 7.66 17.49
CA ASP A 256 -13.52 8.92 18.16
C ASP A 256 -12.26 8.84 19.01
N ASP A 257 -11.21 9.53 18.56
CA ASP A 257 -10.00 9.79 19.34
C ASP A 257 -9.37 11.12 18.91
N THR A 258 -9.77 12.20 19.57
CA THR A 258 -9.29 13.55 19.25
C THR A 258 -8.08 13.99 20.09
N HIS A 259 -7.31 13.08 20.70
CA HIS A 259 -6.18 13.50 21.55
C HIS A 259 -5.09 14.26 20.78
N CYS A 260 -4.97 14.01 19.46
CA CYS A 260 -4.15 14.79 18.54
C CYS A 260 -4.92 15.85 17.74
N GLY A 261 -6.11 16.23 18.21
CA GLY A 261 -6.99 17.19 17.55
C GLY A 261 -7.77 16.58 16.38
N GLY A 262 -8.43 17.46 15.62
CA GLY A 262 -9.41 17.10 14.60
C GLY A 262 -10.83 17.03 15.15
N THR A 263 -11.70 16.30 14.45
CA THR A 263 -13.10 16.03 14.82
C THR A 263 -13.32 14.52 14.91
N ALA A 264 -14.44 14.06 15.46
CA ALA A 264 -14.74 12.62 15.55
C ALA A 264 -14.53 11.89 14.19
N GLY A 265 -15.20 12.38 13.13
CA GLY A 265 -15.11 11.79 11.78
C GLY A 265 -13.86 12.16 10.97
N MET A 266 -12.98 13.02 11.49
CA MET A 266 -11.69 13.32 10.86
C MET A 266 -10.69 13.70 11.94
N ASN A 267 -10.08 12.68 12.56
CA ASN A 267 -9.13 12.85 13.65
C ASN A 267 -7.71 12.43 13.25
N ASN A 268 -6.74 13.00 13.95
CA ASN A 268 -5.31 12.81 13.67
C ASN A 268 -4.74 11.48 14.21
N VAL A 269 -5.59 10.53 14.62
CA VAL A 269 -5.19 9.25 15.21
C VAL A 269 -5.58 8.09 14.31
N TRP A 270 -6.85 8.07 13.90
CA TRP A 270 -7.45 7.02 13.08
C TRP A 270 -7.60 7.42 11.62
N GLY A 271 -7.79 8.72 11.35
CA GLY A 271 -8.06 9.28 10.03
C GLY A 271 -9.52 9.69 9.82
N GLU A 272 -9.90 9.81 8.55
CA GLU A 272 -11.24 10.20 8.13
C GLU A 272 -12.16 8.98 8.00
N ALA A 273 -13.35 9.10 8.57
CA ALA A 273 -14.39 8.08 8.48
C ALA A 273 -15.78 8.72 8.47
N SER A 274 -16.74 8.10 7.78
CA SER A 274 -18.12 8.56 7.87
C SER A 274 -18.76 8.16 9.21
N SER A 275 -19.39 9.14 9.87
CA SER A 275 -20.26 8.90 11.02
C SER A 275 -21.56 8.15 10.65
N THR A 276 -21.85 7.99 9.35
CA THR A 276 -23.05 7.30 8.85
C THR A 276 -22.80 5.80 8.63
N SER A 277 -22.39 5.08 9.67
CA SER A 277 -22.40 3.60 9.62
C SER A 277 -23.83 3.06 9.76
N SER A 278 -24.64 3.22 8.71
CA SER A 278 -25.73 2.29 8.46
C SER A 278 -25.16 1.08 7.72
N PRO A 279 -25.46 -0.17 8.12
CA PRO A 279 -25.01 -1.34 7.38
C PRO A 279 -25.49 -1.27 5.93
N PRO A 280 -24.75 -1.86 4.97
CA PRO A 280 -25.11 -1.80 3.56
C PRO A 280 -26.55 -2.29 3.39
N SER A 281 -27.41 -1.39 2.92
CA SER A 281 -28.80 -1.71 2.58
C SER A 281 -28.77 -2.88 1.59
N THR A 282 -29.24 -4.05 2.03
CA THR A 282 -29.53 -5.19 1.16
C THR A 282 -30.67 -4.77 0.22
N ARG A 283 -30.32 -4.19 -0.93
CA ARG A 283 -31.30 -3.91 -1.98
C ARG A 283 -31.90 -5.26 -2.40
N PRO A 284 -33.21 -5.49 -2.24
CA PRO A 284 -33.81 -6.75 -2.66
C PRO A 284 -33.58 -6.92 -4.16
N ARG A 285 -33.01 -8.05 -4.57
CA ARG A 285 -33.01 -8.47 -5.97
C ARG A 285 -34.46 -8.62 -6.40
N THR A 286 -34.96 -7.68 -7.20
CA THR A 286 -36.20 -7.88 -7.95
C THR A 286 -35.99 -9.07 -8.89
N PRO A 287 -36.84 -10.11 -8.84
CA PRO A 287 -36.79 -11.19 -9.81
C PRO A 287 -37.04 -10.64 -11.23
N PRO A 288 -36.43 -11.23 -12.27
CA PRO A 288 -36.81 -10.92 -13.64
C PRO A 288 -38.30 -11.27 -13.83
N SER A 289 -39.05 -10.34 -14.42
CA SER A 289 -40.45 -10.55 -14.79
C SER A 289 -40.55 -11.60 -15.91
N PRO A 290 -41.66 -12.35 -15.97
CA PRO A 290 -41.82 -13.55 -16.82
C PRO A 290 -41.79 -13.26 -18.33
#